data_AF-A0AAV1SF42-F1
#
_entry.id   AF-A0AAV1SF42-F1
#
_cell.length_a   1.000
_cell.length_b   1.000
_cell.length_c   1.000
_cell.angle_alpha   90.00
_cell.angle_beta   90.00
_cell.angle_gamma   90.00
#
_symmetry.space_group_name_H-M   'P 1'
#
loop_
_entity.id
_entity.type
_entity.pdbx_description
1 polymer ?
#
loop_
_entity_poly.entity_id
_entity_poly.type
_entity_poly.pdbx_seq_one_letter_code
_entity_poly.pdbx_strand_id
1 'polypeptide(L)'
;MELLCNIKGRSEFCEIKGDIRIDGNSSTAFIVSSETDILAAENTSWSITPYARKELVGIKGFARKWSVKLVPDRPDIAHCTRNHSVPAILFSVGGLSGNYFHAFTDIIVPLYATARPFNGEAQFLITNNKSWWLAKFKTLLEALSKYELIDIDDRHNIHCFKSLTIGLKGRTKTELNIDPSTSPYSMKNFRQFLSRSYSLNTTAAAKIRDGDKRKPRLLIISRKRSRAFTNVGEIAKLAESLSYQVVVAEPGPDVPGFAKIINSCDVVMGVHGAGLTNIVFLPENAILIQVVPFGAGWASRACFEDPAKDMNIRYLDYKIGVEESTLIQQYPAGHVVLRDPSVIGKQGWSAFHSIYLVKQNVTLDVDRFRPTLVKALELLHQ
;
A
#
# COMPACT_ATOMS: atom_id res chain seq x y z
N MET A 1 -14.48 21.80 -23.11
CA MET A 1 -13.61 21.39 -21.99
C MET A 1 -14.40 20.49 -21.06
N GLU A 2 -13.82 19.41 -20.53
CA GLU A 2 -14.43 18.62 -19.45
C GLU A 2 -13.52 18.70 -18.22
N LEU A 3 -14.08 19.10 -17.07
CA LEU A 3 -13.35 19.19 -15.82
C LEU A 3 -14.23 18.68 -14.68
N LEU A 4 -13.77 17.64 -14.00
CA LEU A 4 -14.45 17.05 -12.85
C LEU A 4 -13.46 16.91 -11.71
N CYS A 5 -13.70 17.61 -10.61
CA CYS A 5 -12.89 17.53 -9.40
C CYS A 5 -13.66 16.88 -8.25
N ASN A 6 -13.14 15.79 -7.71
CA ASN A 6 -13.61 15.21 -6.47
C ASN A 6 -12.71 15.67 -5.32
N ILE A 7 -13.23 16.59 -4.50
CA ILE A 7 -12.55 17.10 -3.31
C ILE A 7 -13.25 16.72 -2.00
N LYS A 8 -14.41 16.05 -2.06
CA LYS A 8 -15.19 15.70 -0.85
C LYS A 8 -14.90 14.28 -0.35
N GLY A 9 -14.27 13.44 -1.17
CA GLY A 9 -13.88 12.08 -0.81
C GLY A 9 -12.65 11.99 0.09
N ARG A 10 -12.28 10.75 0.45
CA ARG A 10 -11.03 10.43 1.18
C ARG A 10 -9.77 10.53 0.33
N SER A 11 -9.95 10.59 -0.99
CA SER A 11 -8.94 10.94 -1.97
C SER A 11 -9.39 12.17 -2.75
N GLU A 12 -8.45 13.08 -3.03
CA GLU A 12 -8.70 14.24 -3.88
C GLU A 12 -8.13 13.98 -5.28
N PHE A 13 -8.91 14.23 -6.31
CA PHE A 13 -8.43 14.17 -7.69
C PHE A 13 -9.25 15.07 -8.61
N CYS A 14 -8.67 15.45 -9.75
CA CYS A 14 -9.40 16.02 -10.87
C CYS A 14 -9.13 15.24 -12.15
N GLU A 15 -10.16 15.07 -12.97
CA GLU A 15 -10.09 14.56 -14.34
C GLU A 15 -10.38 15.70 -15.31
N ILE A 16 -9.51 15.86 -16.29
CA ILE A 16 -9.43 17.05 -17.13
C ILE A 16 -9.27 16.63 -18.58
N LYS A 17 -10.04 17.24 -19.48
CA LYS A 17 -9.85 17.20 -20.93
C LYS A 17 -9.91 18.60 -21.53
N GLY A 18 -8.89 18.96 -22.32
CA GLY A 18 -8.72 20.29 -22.92
C GLY A 18 -7.26 20.53 -23.33
N ASP A 19 -6.89 21.79 -23.58
CA ASP A 19 -5.47 22.18 -23.68
C ASP A 19 -4.92 22.37 -22.25
N ILE A 20 -4.13 21.40 -21.80
CA ILE A 20 -3.62 21.32 -20.42
C ILE A 20 -2.13 21.57 -20.46
N ARG A 21 -1.65 22.60 -19.74
CA ARG A 21 -0.24 22.96 -19.65
C ARG A 21 0.23 22.83 -18.21
N ILE A 22 1.15 21.91 -17.96
CA ILE A 22 1.63 21.55 -16.62
C ILE A 22 2.97 22.22 -16.38
N ASP A 23 3.00 23.10 -15.38
CA ASP A 23 4.20 23.76 -14.90
C ASP A 23 4.63 23.19 -13.54
N GLY A 24 5.76 22.47 -13.54
CA GLY A 24 6.37 21.92 -12.33
C GLY A 24 6.89 22.98 -11.36
N ASN A 25 7.31 24.15 -11.85
CA ASN A 25 7.90 25.19 -11.03
C ASN A 25 6.85 25.88 -10.14
N SER A 26 5.72 26.28 -10.74
CA SER A 26 4.58 26.81 -9.98
C SER A 26 3.65 25.72 -9.40
N SER A 27 3.90 24.44 -9.72
CA SER A 27 3.04 23.31 -9.34
C SER A 27 1.58 23.55 -9.75
N THR A 28 1.40 23.97 -10.99
CA THR A 28 0.10 24.35 -11.54
C THR A 28 -0.17 23.59 -12.84
N ALA A 29 -1.37 23.02 -12.96
CA ALA A 29 -1.94 22.58 -14.22
C ALA A 29 -2.89 23.68 -14.73
N PHE A 30 -2.46 24.38 -15.78
CA PHE A 30 -3.28 25.38 -16.47
C PHE A 30 -4.19 24.68 -17.48
N ILE A 31 -5.44 25.09 -17.55
CA ILE A 31 -6.43 24.62 -18.51
C ILE A 31 -6.84 25.81 -19.36
N VAL A 32 -6.37 25.83 -20.60
CA VAL A 32 -6.67 26.91 -21.53
C VAL A 32 -8.13 26.81 -21.97
N SER A 33 -8.88 27.86 -21.69
CA SER A 33 -10.33 27.93 -21.82
C SER A 33 -10.76 29.23 -22.48
N SER A 34 -11.93 29.27 -23.09
CA SER A 34 -12.48 30.53 -23.61
C SER A 34 -12.87 31.48 -22.47
N GLU A 35 -12.85 32.79 -22.70
CA GLU A 35 -13.28 33.76 -21.69
C GLU A 35 -14.74 33.52 -21.25
N THR A 36 -15.60 33.09 -22.18
CA THR A 36 -16.99 32.72 -21.89
C THR A 36 -17.08 31.52 -20.94
N ASP A 37 -16.28 30.47 -21.16
CA ASP A 37 -16.25 29.29 -20.29
C ASP A 37 -15.78 29.65 -18.88
N ILE A 38 -14.80 30.55 -18.76
CA ILE A 38 -14.27 31.01 -17.47
C ILE A 38 -15.33 31.80 -16.70
N LEU A 39 -16.04 32.70 -17.37
CA LEU A 39 -17.11 33.50 -16.76
C LEU A 39 -18.31 32.66 -16.34
N ALA A 40 -18.59 31.57 -17.06
CA ALA A 40 -19.67 30.64 -16.74
C ALA A 40 -19.30 29.61 -15.65
N ALA A 41 -18.02 29.45 -15.34
CA ALA A 41 -17.57 28.44 -14.37
C ALA A 41 -17.83 28.87 -12.92
N GLU A 42 -18.45 27.99 -12.13
CA GLU A 42 -18.68 28.24 -10.69
C GLU A 42 -17.36 28.38 -9.90
N ASN A 43 -16.32 27.69 -10.35
CA ASN A 43 -14.97 27.77 -9.80
C ASN A 43 -13.98 27.81 -10.95
N THR A 44 -12.93 28.61 -10.80
CA THR A 44 -11.86 28.77 -11.79
C THR A 44 -10.52 28.20 -11.32
N SER A 45 -10.44 27.77 -10.06
CA SER A 45 -9.22 27.23 -9.44
C SER A 45 -9.54 26.16 -8.40
N TRP A 46 -8.75 25.09 -8.40
CA TRP A 46 -8.79 24.02 -7.40
C TRP A 46 -7.40 23.75 -6.84
N SER A 47 -7.34 23.34 -5.57
CA SER A 47 -6.11 22.90 -4.92
C SER A 47 -6.21 21.41 -4.65
N ILE A 48 -5.36 20.61 -5.29
CA ILE A 48 -5.34 19.15 -5.19
C ILE A 48 -4.01 18.71 -4.58
N THR A 49 -4.06 17.83 -3.59
CA THR A 49 -2.87 17.10 -3.18
C THR A 49 -2.87 15.77 -3.89
N PRO A 50 -1.92 15.49 -4.80
CA PRO A 50 -2.02 14.33 -5.67
C PRO A 50 -1.54 13.06 -4.96
N TYR A 51 -2.14 12.76 -3.80
CA TYR A 51 -1.84 11.65 -2.91
C TYR A 51 -3.16 11.10 -2.36
N ALA A 52 -3.35 9.77 -2.37
CA ALA A 52 -4.68 9.21 -2.13
C ALA A 52 -5.22 9.42 -0.71
N ARG A 53 -4.35 9.55 0.31
CA ARG A 53 -4.74 9.75 1.72
C ARG A 53 -4.94 11.23 2.07
N LYS A 54 -6.18 11.71 1.96
CA LYS A 54 -6.51 13.11 2.27
C LYS A 54 -6.33 13.47 3.75
N GLU A 55 -6.58 12.56 4.67
CA GLU A 55 -6.62 12.86 6.12
C GLU A 55 -5.27 13.34 6.69
N LEU A 56 -4.16 13.12 5.95
CA LEU A 56 -2.81 13.53 6.36
C LEU A 56 -2.27 14.74 5.55
N VAL A 57 -3.07 15.32 4.65
CA VAL A 57 -2.69 16.40 3.72
C VAL A 57 -2.37 17.74 4.42
N GLY A 58 -2.65 17.87 5.71
CA GLY A 58 -2.30 19.04 6.52
C GLY A 58 -0.89 19.01 7.13
N ILE A 59 -0.16 17.89 7.02
CA ILE A 59 1.17 17.76 7.62
C ILE A 59 2.20 18.47 6.73
N LYS A 60 2.98 19.40 7.31
CA LYS A 60 4.01 20.14 6.59
C LYS A 60 5.01 19.16 5.94
N GLY A 61 5.27 19.34 4.65
CA GLY A 61 6.20 18.49 3.90
C GLY A 61 5.68 17.09 3.56
N PHE A 62 4.38 16.83 3.71
CA PHE A 62 3.75 15.54 3.37
C PHE A 62 3.76 15.31 1.86
N ALA A 63 2.86 15.93 1.11
CA ALA A 63 2.86 15.90 -0.36
C ALA A 63 2.65 17.32 -0.87
N ARG A 64 3.28 17.65 -2.01
CA ARG A 64 3.16 18.98 -2.60
C ARG A 64 1.72 19.19 -3.09
N LYS A 65 1.12 20.33 -2.73
CA LYS A 65 -0.17 20.76 -3.29
C LYS A 65 0.03 21.30 -4.70
N TRP A 66 -0.91 20.97 -5.57
CA TRP A 66 -0.98 21.42 -6.94
C TRP A 66 -2.22 22.26 -7.17
N SER A 67 -2.07 23.32 -7.95
CA SER A 67 -3.21 24.13 -8.40
C SER A 67 -3.68 23.65 -9.76
N VAL A 68 -4.99 23.57 -9.96
CA VAL A 68 -5.62 23.41 -11.28
C VAL A 68 -6.34 24.71 -11.57
N LYS A 69 -6.01 25.40 -12.68
CA LYS A 69 -6.53 26.74 -12.96
C LYS A 69 -7.06 26.87 -14.39
N LEU A 70 -8.26 27.43 -14.53
CA LEU A 70 -8.75 27.89 -15.83
C LEU A 70 -8.06 29.20 -16.19
N VAL A 71 -7.55 29.30 -17.41
CA VAL A 71 -6.88 30.50 -17.91
C VAL A 71 -7.31 30.80 -19.35
N PRO A 72 -7.48 32.08 -19.72
CA PRO A 72 -7.81 32.46 -21.11
C PRO A 72 -6.62 32.16 -22.02
N ASP A 73 -6.81 31.89 -23.32
CA ASP A 73 -5.67 31.71 -24.22
C ASP A 73 -4.92 33.03 -24.45
N ARG A 74 -3.79 33.21 -23.76
CA ARG A 74 -2.98 34.44 -23.80
C ARG A 74 -1.48 34.12 -23.90
N PRO A 75 -0.68 35.03 -24.48
CA PRO A 75 0.75 34.81 -24.71
C PRO A 75 1.58 34.69 -23.42
N ASP A 76 1.08 35.18 -22.29
CA ASP A 76 1.77 35.16 -20.99
C ASP A 76 1.64 33.82 -20.26
N ILE A 77 0.83 32.88 -20.77
CA ILE A 77 0.67 31.55 -20.19
C ILE A 77 1.75 30.61 -20.69
N ALA A 78 2.33 29.85 -19.75
CA ALA A 78 3.37 28.86 -19.95
C ALA A 78 3.26 28.14 -21.32
N HIS A 79 4.17 28.47 -22.25
CA HIS A 79 4.18 27.86 -23.57
C HIS A 79 4.63 26.40 -23.50
N CYS A 80 4.01 25.55 -24.33
CA CYS A 80 4.35 24.14 -24.41
C CYS A 80 5.79 23.94 -24.90
N THR A 81 6.64 23.41 -24.03
CA THR A 81 8.00 22.97 -24.40
C THR A 81 8.03 21.52 -24.84
N ARG A 82 7.12 20.68 -24.31
CA ARG A 82 6.96 19.28 -24.68
C ARG A 82 5.49 18.94 -24.82
N ASN A 83 5.11 18.42 -25.99
CA ASN A 83 3.75 17.97 -26.27
C ASN A 83 3.66 16.46 -26.17
N HIS A 84 2.56 15.97 -25.59
CA HIS A 84 2.29 14.56 -25.39
C HIS A 84 0.94 14.19 -26.00
N SER A 85 0.88 13.06 -26.70
CA SER A 85 -0.33 12.60 -27.39
C SER A 85 -1.21 11.69 -26.54
N VAL A 86 -0.69 11.17 -25.42
CA VAL A 86 -1.40 10.27 -24.50
C VAL A 86 -1.89 11.00 -23.24
N PRO A 87 -2.92 10.48 -22.54
CA PRO A 87 -3.33 11.00 -21.24
C PRO A 87 -2.20 10.99 -20.21
N ALA A 88 -2.22 11.92 -19.26
CA ALA A 88 -1.30 11.94 -18.13
C ALA A 88 -1.97 11.55 -16.80
N ILE A 89 -1.19 10.95 -15.90
CA ILE A 89 -1.56 10.77 -14.49
C ILE A 89 -0.47 11.42 -13.63
N LEU A 90 -0.84 12.45 -12.89
CA LEU A 90 0.05 13.16 -11.97
C LEU A 90 -0.21 12.72 -10.53
N PHE A 91 0.81 12.12 -9.90
CA PHE A 91 0.74 11.63 -8.52
C PHE A 91 2.01 11.91 -7.72
N SER A 92 1.89 11.92 -6.40
CA SER A 92 2.99 12.21 -5.46
C SER A 92 3.57 10.93 -4.87
N VAL A 93 4.90 10.86 -4.83
CA VAL A 93 5.66 9.84 -4.08
C VAL A 93 6.15 10.40 -2.73
N GLY A 94 5.53 11.47 -2.26
CA GLY A 94 5.75 12.07 -0.95
C GLY A 94 5.15 11.25 0.21
N GLY A 95 4.85 11.94 1.29
CA GLY A 95 4.06 11.46 2.41
C GLY A 95 4.68 10.24 3.07
N LEU A 96 3.84 9.22 3.28
CA LEU A 96 4.21 7.99 3.97
C LEU A 96 4.82 6.92 3.06
N SER A 97 5.19 7.27 1.82
CA SER A 97 5.78 6.32 0.84
C SER A 97 7.03 5.58 1.33
N GLY A 98 7.70 6.10 2.37
CA GLY A 98 8.78 5.43 3.12
C GLY A 98 8.37 4.11 3.78
N ASN A 99 7.12 4.01 4.19
CA ASN A 99 6.56 2.82 4.83
C ASN A 99 5.95 1.91 3.75
N TYR A 100 6.33 0.63 3.75
CA TYR A 100 5.90 -0.33 2.73
C TYR A 100 4.38 -0.55 2.69
N PHE A 101 3.71 -0.54 3.84
CA PHE A 101 2.24 -0.63 3.90
C PHE A 101 1.63 0.57 3.17
N HIS A 102 2.08 1.78 3.49
CA HIS A 102 1.61 3.01 2.87
C HIS A 102 1.97 3.13 1.38
N ALA A 103 3.14 2.65 0.96
CA ALA A 103 3.48 2.57 -0.46
C ALA A 103 2.41 1.79 -1.25
N PHE A 104 1.86 0.72 -0.70
CA PHE A 104 0.75 0.00 -1.34
C PHE A 104 -0.60 0.68 -1.16
N THR A 105 -1.02 0.94 0.09
CA THR A 105 -2.38 1.42 0.37
C THR A 105 -2.63 2.85 -0.14
N ASP A 106 -1.61 3.72 -0.14
CA ASP A 106 -1.78 5.13 -0.48
C ASP A 106 -1.36 5.46 -1.91
N ILE A 107 -0.54 4.61 -2.54
CA ILE A 107 0.04 4.89 -3.87
C ILE A 107 -0.22 3.76 -4.85
N ILE A 108 0.36 2.56 -4.67
CA ILE A 108 0.37 1.53 -5.73
C ILE A 108 -1.04 1.01 -6.04
N VAL A 109 -1.86 0.73 -5.02
CA VAL A 109 -3.24 0.24 -5.24
C VAL A 109 -4.12 1.32 -5.87
N PRO A 110 -4.16 2.57 -5.35
CA PRO A 110 -4.86 3.68 -6.01
C PRO A 110 -4.33 3.99 -7.43
N LEU A 111 -3.01 3.94 -7.65
CA LEU A 111 -2.38 4.15 -8.95
C LEU A 111 -2.79 3.07 -9.93
N TYR A 112 -2.79 1.80 -9.52
CA TYR A 112 -3.34 0.72 -10.32
C TYR A 112 -4.78 1.06 -10.74
N ALA A 113 -5.69 1.29 -9.80
CA ALA A 113 -7.09 1.57 -10.10
C ALA A 113 -7.28 2.78 -11.02
N THR A 114 -6.46 3.83 -10.84
CA THR A 114 -6.49 5.05 -11.67
C THR A 114 -5.93 4.81 -13.08
N ALA A 115 -4.87 4.02 -13.21
CA ALA A 115 -4.17 3.79 -14.47
C ALA A 115 -4.77 2.67 -15.32
N ARG A 116 -5.47 1.71 -14.70
CA ARG A 116 -6.03 0.54 -15.41
C ARG A 116 -6.95 0.85 -16.59
N PRO A 117 -7.83 1.86 -16.55
CA PRO A 117 -8.65 2.22 -17.71
C PRO A 117 -7.83 2.56 -18.96
N PHE A 118 -6.59 3.04 -18.79
CA PHE A 118 -5.71 3.41 -19.89
C PHE A 118 -4.90 2.23 -20.44
N ASN A 119 -4.89 1.07 -19.77
CA ASN A 119 -4.20 -0.14 -20.21
C ASN A 119 -2.73 0.08 -20.66
N GLY A 120 -1.99 0.90 -19.90
CA GLY A 120 -0.59 1.26 -20.19
C GLY A 120 -0.42 2.51 -21.07
N GLU A 121 -1.49 3.00 -21.69
CA GLU A 121 -1.50 4.20 -22.53
C GLU A 121 -1.69 5.49 -21.71
N ALA A 122 -0.87 5.67 -20.68
CA ALA A 122 -0.88 6.89 -19.88
C ALA A 122 0.54 7.28 -19.45
N GLN A 123 0.90 8.53 -19.66
CA GLN A 123 2.16 9.12 -19.21
C GLN A 123 2.08 9.39 -17.70
N PHE A 124 3.02 8.85 -16.93
CA PHE A 124 3.11 9.14 -15.50
C PHE A 124 3.96 10.38 -15.25
N LEU A 125 3.42 11.30 -14.46
CA LEU A 125 4.09 12.49 -13.95
C LEU A 125 4.22 12.37 -12.44
N ILE A 126 5.44 12.43 -11.93
CA ILE A 126 5.72 12.22 -10.51
C ILE A 126 6.19 13.53 -9.88
N THR A 127 5.57 13.90 -8.77
CA THR A 127 6.06 14.97 -7.87
C THR A 127 6.50 14.38 -6.53
N ASN A 128 7.33 15.11 -5.79
CA ASN A 128 8.02 14.63 -4.59
C ASN A 128 8.81 13.35 -4.85
N ASN A 129 9.58 13.36 -5.93
CA ASN A 129 10.32 12.19 -6.39
C ASN A 129 11.28 11.65 -5.30
N LYS A 130 11.35 10.33 -5.20
CA LYS A 130 12.29 9.59 -4.36
C LYS A 130 12.91 8.48 -5.21
N SER A 131 14.12 8.70 -5.71
CA SER A 131 14.81 7.77 -6.63
C SER A 131 14.87 6.33 -6.11
N TRP A 132 15.15 6.14 -4.81
CA TRP A 132 15.14 4.82 -4.17
C TRP A 132 13.77 4.14 -4.19
N TRP A 133 12.67 4.90 -4.14
CA TRP A 133 11.30 4.37 -4.20
C TRP A 133 10.96 3.96 -5.62
N LEU A 134 11.30 4.80 -6.61
CA LEU A 134 11.13 4.46 -8.03
C LEU A 134 11.90 3.21 -8.40
N ALA A 135 13.16 3.10 -7.97
CA ALA A 135 13.98 1.91 -8.20
C ALA A 135 13.33 0.65 -7.57
N LYS A 136 12.81 0.77 -6.34
CA LYS A 136 12.15 -0.33 -5.63
C LYS A 136 10.89 -0.85 -6.32
N PHE A 137 10.11 0.02 -6.93
CA PHE A 137 8.83 -0.33 -7.58
C PHE A 137 8.88 -0.27 -9.12
N LYS A 138 10.08 -0.21 -9.70
CA LYS A 138 10.32 -0.07 -11.14
C LYS A 138 9.48 -1.05 -11.97
N THR A 139 9.54 -2.35 -11.65
CA THR A 139 8.77 -3.39 -12.35
C THR A 139 7.27 -3.11 -12.40
N LEU A 140 6.70 -2.52 -11.34
CA LEU A 140 5.27 -2.20 -11.33
C LEU A 140 4.94 -0.96 -12.14
N LEU A 141 5.79 0.06 -12.05
CA LEU A 141 5.58 1.31 -12.79
C LEU A 141 5.66 1.05 -14.29
N GLU A 142 6.65 0.27 -14.73
CA GLU A 142 6.82 -0.15 -16.14
C GLU A 142 5.69 -1.08 -16.62
N ALA A 143 5.09 -1.86 -15.72
CA ALA A 143 3.95 -2.70 -16.07
C ALA A 143 2.62 -1.90 -16.11
N LEU A 144 2.56 -0.73 -15.47
CA LEU A 144 1.38 0.14 -15.45
C LEU A 144 1.37 1.20 -16.54
N SER A 145 2.53 1.58 -17.07
CA SER A 145 2.68 2.56 -18.15
C SER A 145 3.78 2.12 -19.13
N LYS A 146 3.51 2.29 -20.43
CA LYS A 146 4.49 2.02 -21.50
C LYS A 146 5.50 3.16 -21.70
N TYR A 147 5.33 4.27 -20.98
CA TYR A 147 6.11 5.48 -21.15
C TYR A 147 7.09 5.67 -19.98
N GLU A 148 8.22 6.32 -20.25
CA GLU A 148 9.18 6.67 -19.21
C GLU A 148 8.56 7.62 -18.19
N LEU A 149 8.85 7.41 -16.91
CA LEU A 149 8.37 8.29 -15.84
C LEU A 149 8.97 9.69 -16.00
N ILE A 150 8.12 10.71 -15.95
CA ILE A 150 8.57 12.10 -15.96
C ILE A 150 8.58 12.61 -14.52
N ASP A 151 9.75 13.01 -14.05
CA ASP A 151 9.88 13.79 -12.82
C ASP A 151 9.48 15.24 -13.10
N ILE A 152 8.27 15.62 -12.68
CA ILE A 152 7.77 16.97 -12.91
C ILE A 152 8.46 18.00 -12.01
N ASP A 153 9.18 17.54 -10.97
CA ASP A 153 9.96 18.41 -10.09
C ASP A 153 11.31 18.83 -10.70
N ASP A 154 11.66 18.34 -11.89
CA ASP A 154 12.86 18.75 -12.62
C ASP A 154 12.70 20.13 -13.31
N ARG A 155 11.51 20.75 -13.32
CA ARG A 155 11.23 22.18 -13.63
C ARG A 155 11.74 22.79 -14.94
N HIS A 156 12.37 22.01 -15.82
CA HIS A 156 12.93 22.52 -17.08
C HIS A 156 11.88 22.67 -18.20
N ASN A 157 10.79 21.91 -18.12
CA ASN A 157 9.83 21.80 -19.22
C ASN A 157 8.39 22.08 -18.74
N ILE A 158 7.63 22.77 -19.58
CA ILE A 158 6.18 22.81 -19.56
C ILE A 158 5.66 21.66 -20.41
N HIS A 159 4.93 20.73 -19.78
CA HIS A 159 4.39 19.55 -20.43
C HIS A 159 2.92 19.75 -20.78
N CYS A 160 2.58 19.54 -22.05
CA CYS A 160 1.23 19.76 -22.56
C CYS A 160 0.54 18.45 -22.95
N PHE A 161 -0.72 18.35 -22.53
CA PHE A 161 -1.55 17.16 -22.68
C PHE A 161 -2.96 17.53 -23.11
N LYS A 162 -3.66 16.57 -23.73
CA LYS A 162 -5.11 16.69 -24.01
C LYS A 162 -6.00 16.14 -22.90
N SER A 163 -5.44 15.30 -22.03
CA SER A 163 -6.14 14.71 -20.89
C SER A 163 -5.20 14.53 -19.71
N LEU A 164 -5.67 14.87 -18.50
CA LEU A 164 -4.92 14.75 -17.26
C LEU A 164 -5.84 14.20 -16.16
N THR A 165 -5.33 13.23 -15.42
CA THR A 165 -5.82 12.92 -14.07
C THR A 165 -4.77 13.40 -13.07
N ILE A 166 -5.12 14.35 -12.21
CA ILE A 166 -4.27 14.80 -11.10
C ILE A 166 -4.78 14.22 -9.80
N GLY A 167 -3.94 13.48 -9.09
CA GLY A 167 -4.32 12.68 -7.93
C GLY A 167 -4.67 11.24 -8.26
N LEU A 168 -4.94 10.45 -7.21
CA LEU A 168 -5.22 9.01 -7.32
C LEU A 168 -6.63 8.72 -6.82
N LYS A 169 -7.37 7.90 -7.58
CA LYS A 169 -8.74 7.48 -7.26
C LYS A 169 -8.74 6.29 -6.31
N GLY A 170 -9.87 6.10 -5.62
CA GLY A 170 -10.24 4.79 -5.06
C GLY A 170 -9.85 4.52 -3.61
N ARG A 171 -9.51 5.54 -2.81
CA ARG A 171 -9.32 5.35 -1.36
C ARG A 171 -10.66 5.30 -0.63
N THR A 172 -10.86 4.29 0.22
CA THR A 172 -12.10 4.09 0.97
C THR A 172 -11.89 4.04 2.49
N LYS A 173 -12.83 3.44 3.23
CA LYS A 173 -12.70 3.21 4.68
C LYS A 173 -11.73 2.08 5.01
N THR A 174 -11.55 1.14 4.10
CA THR A 174 -10.72 -0.04 4.28
C THR A 174 -9.32 0.22 3.71
N GLU A 175 -8.27 -0.19 4.44
CA GLU A 175 -6.90 -0.07 3.94
C GLU A 175 -6.60 -1.19 2.93
N LEU A 176 -5.63 -1.01 2.03
CA LEU A 176 -5.18 -2.05 1.09
C LEU A 176 -6.34 -2.71 0.31
N ASN A 177 -7.29 -1.90 -0.15
CA ASN A 177 -8.51 -2.33 -0.83
C ASN A 177 -8.71 -1.55 -2.14
N ILE A 178 -9.52 -2.10 -3.04
CA ILE A 178 -10.15 -1.38 -4.14
C ILE A 178 -11.66 -1.56 -3.98
N ASP A 179 -12.39 -0.44 -3.89
CA ASP A 179 -13.83 -0.47 -3.69
C ASP A 179 -14.57 -0.68 -5.01
N PRO A 180 -15.31 -1.80 -5.15
CA PRO A 180 -16.02 -2.13 -6.38
C PRO A 180 -17.16 -1.15 -6.71
N SER A 181 -17.63 -0.34 -5.76
CA SER A 181 -18.66 0.68 -6.02
C SER A 181 -18.11 1.91 -6.76
N THR A 182 -16.78 2.11 -6.73
CA THR A 182 -16.12 3.28 -7.34
C THR A 182 -15.10 2.91 -8.41
N SER A 183 -14.85 1.61 -8.61
CA SER A 183 -13.89 1.08 -9.57
C SER A 183 -14.42 -0.22 -10.20
N PRO A 184 -14.30 -0.41 -11.52
CA PRO A 184 -14.64 -1.68 -12.16
C PRO A 184 -13.61 -2.79 -11.86
N TYR A 185 -12.50 -2.44 -11.20
CA TYR A 185 -11.46 -3.38 -10.80
C TYR A 185 -11.57 -3.73 -9.32
N SER A 186 -11.08 -4.93 -8.97
CA SER A 186 -11.02 -5.46 -7.61
C SER A 186 -9.59 -5.76 -7.18
N MET A 187 -9.39 -6.08 -5.89
CA MET A 187 -8.12 -6.60 -5.40
C MET A 187 -7.72 -7.92 -6.09
N LYS A 188 -8.68 -8.73 -6.56
CA LYS A 188 -8.39 -9.90 -7.39
C LYS A 188 -7.71 -9.52 -8.71
N ASN A 189 -8.23 -8.50 -9.41
CA ASN A 189 -7.61 -8.02 -10.65
C ASN A 189 -6.21 -7.45 -10.38
N PHE A 190 -6.05 -6.70 -9.28
CA PHE A 190 -4.74 -6.18 -8.88
C PHE A 190 -3.72 -7.30 -8.63
N ARG A 191 -4.09 -8.36 -7.89
CA ARG A 191 -3.19 -9.51 -7.65
C ARG A 191 -2.85 -10.27 -8.93
N GLN A 192 -3.81 -10.43 -9.85
CA GLN A 192 -3.54 -11.01 -11.18
C GLN A 192 -2.55 -10.16 -11.98
N PHE A 193 -2.66 -8.83 -11.90
CA PHE A 193 -1.67 -7.94 -12.48
C PHE A 193 -0.29 -8.12 -11.83
N LEU A 194 -0.19 -8.14 -10.51
CA LEU A 194 1.08 -8.39 -9.81
C LEU A 194 1.71 -9.73 -10.21
N SER A 195 0.90 -10.79 -10.31
CA SER A 195 1.36 -12.12 -10.73
C SER A 195 1.99 -12.08 -12.13
N ARG A 196 1.37 -11.38 -13.09
CA ARG A 196 1.93 -11.21 -14.44
C ARG A 196 3.21 -10.37 -14.41
N SER A 197 3.18 -9.22 -13.74
CA SER A 197 4.30 -8.28 -13.70
C SER A 197 5.56 -8.87 -13.05
N TYR A 198 5.40 -9.75 -12.06
CA TYR A 198 6.52 -10.41 -11.38
C TYR A 198 6.75 -11.87 -11.83
N SER A 199 6.04 -12.34 -12.86
CA SER A 199 6.13 -13.72 -13.37
C SER A 199 5.95 -14.77 -12.26
N LEU A 200 4.89 -14.60 -11.46
CA LEU A 200 4.55 -15.47 -10.34
C LEU A 200 3.70 -16.65 -10.84
N ASN A 201 4.16 -17.88 -10.60
CA ASN A 201 3.59 -19.08 -11.21
C ASN A 201 2.50 -19.76 -10.36
N THR A 202 2.46 -19.52 -9.05
CA THR A 202 1.49 -20.16 -8.16
C THR A 202 0.22 -19.34 -8.11
N THR A 203 -0.88 -19.90 -8.60
CA THR A 203 -2.19 -19.22 -8.65
C THR A 203 -3.05 -19.51 -7.42
N ALA A 204 -2.96 -20.71 -6.85
CA ALA A 204 -3.72 -21.14 -5.67
C ALA A 204 -2.85 -21.92 -4.69
N ALA A 205 -3.14 -21.78 -3.40
CA ALA A 205 -2.50 -22.54 -2.33
C ALA A 205 -2.80 -24.03 -2.49
N ALA A 206 -1.89 -24.88 -1.98
CA ALA A 206 -2.07 -26.32 -1.99
C ALA A 206 -3.35 -26.70 -1.22
N LYS A 207 -4.22 -27.46 -1.90
CA LYS A 207 -5.25 -28.25 -1.22
C LYS A 207 -4.61 -29.57 -0.81
N ILE A 208 -4.57 -29.84 0.48
CA ILE A 208 -3.99 -31.08 1.01
C ILE A 208 -5.12 -32.06 1.18
N ARG A 209 -5.00 -33.24 0.57
CA ARG A 209 -5.94 -34.34 0.76
C ARG A 209 -5.38 -35.36 1.74
N ASP A 210 -6.27 -36.13 2.39
CA ASP A 210 -5.84 -37.24 3.22
C ASP A 210 -4.99 -38.23 2.41
N GLY A 211 -3.76 -38.47 2.86
CA GLY A 211 -2.76 -39.29 2.16
C GLY A 211 -1.78 -38.54 1.27
N ASP A 212 -1.92 -37.21 1.09
CA ASP A 212 -0.91 -36.42 0.38
C ASP A 212 0.41 -36.39 1.14
N LYS A 213 1.51 -36.69 0.45
CA LYS A 213 2.88 -36.56 0.99
C LYS A 213 3.40 -35.12 0.96
N ARG A 214 2.65 -34.19 0.37
CA ARG A 214 3.07 -32.80 0.21
C ARG A 214 2.93 -32.03 1.52
N LYS A 215 4.03 -31.47 2.00
CA LYS A 215 4.05 -30.56 3.15
C LYS A 215 3.71 -29.13 2.73
N PRO A 216 2.79 -28.44 3.42
CA PRO A 216 2.51 -27.02 3.16
C PRO A 216 3.70 -26.14 3.45
N ARG A 217 3.91 -25.14 2.61
CA ARG A 217 5.01 -24.19 2.79
C ARG A 217 4.57 -23.03 3.67
N LEU A 218 5.15 -22.94 4.87
CA LEU A 218 4.94 -21.84 5.81
C LEU A 218 6.12 -20.87 5.75
N LEU A 219 5.85 -19.62 5.38
CA LEU A 219 6.82 -18.54 5.56
C LEU A 219 6.64 -17.88 6.92
N ILE A 220 7.73 -17.80 7.69
CA ILE A 220 7.85 -16.95 8.87
C ILE A 220 8.59 -15.67 8.44
N ILE A 221 7.87 -14.55 8.44
CA ILE A 221 8.44 -13.22 8.24
C ILE A 221 9.17 -12.82 9.52
N SER A 222 10.50 -12.90 9.47
CA SER A 222 11.38 -12.64 10.61
C SER A 222 12.17 -11.35 10.39
N ARG A 223 11.79 -10.28 11.10
CA ARG A 223 12.55 -9.01 11.10
C ARG A 223 13.68 -9.05 12.10
N LYS A 224 14.76 -8.30 11.83
CA LYS A 224 15.92 -8.23 12.73
C LYS A 224 15.83 -7.18 13.82
N ARG A 225 15.05 -6.10 13.62
CA ARG A 225 15.10 -4.90 14.48
C ARG A 225 13.87 -4.71 15.38
N SER A 226 12.70 -4.49 14.79
CA SER A 226 11.46 -4.24 15.54
C SER A 226 10.33 -5.10 15.01
N ARG A 227 9.30 -5.36 15.83
CA ARG A 227 8.23 -6.31 15.50
C ARG A 227 8.82 -7.65 15.06
N ALA A 228 9.90 -8.04 15.72
CA ALA A 228 10.64 -9.25 15.48
C ALA A 228 10.13 -10.36 16.40
N PHE A 229 10.26 -11.61 15.94
CA PHE A 229 10.21 -12.75 16.84
C PHE A 229 11.59 -12.93 17.48
N THR A 230 11.64 -13.17 18.79
CA THR A 230 12.89 -13.43 19.53
C THR A 230 13.24 -14.92 19.55
N ASN A 231 12.24 -15.81 19.36
CA ASN A 231 12.38 -17.26 19.41
C ASN A 231 11.99 -17.97 18.10
N VAL A 232 12.37 -17.38 16.95
CA VAL A 232 12.05 -17.91 15.59
C VAL A 232 12.39 -19.40 15.44
N GLY A 233 13.51 -19.85 16.04
CA GLY A 233 13.93 -21.25 15.97
C GLY A 233 12.95 -22.22 16.65
N GLU A 234 12.32 -21.81 17.75
CA GLU A 234 11.29 -22.61 18.43
C GLU A 234 10.00 -22.65 17.62
N ILE A 235 9.58 -21.51 17.07
CA ILE A 235 8.41 -21.40 16.19
C ILE A 235 8.59 -22.29 14.96
N ALA A 236 9.77 -22.26 14.34
CA ALA A 236 10.10 -23.09 13.19
C ALA A 236 10.05 -24.59 13.53
N LYS A 237 10.67 -25.01 14.65
CA LYS A 237 10.62 -26.40 15.12
C LYS A 237 9.21 -26.88 15.40
N LEU A 238 8.36 -26.04 16.01
CA LEU A 238 6.95 -26.35 16.22
C LEU A 238 6.25 -26.58 14.88
N ALA A 239 6.40 -25.67 13.91
CA ALA A 239 5.77 -25.80 12.61
C ALA A 239 6.26 -27.04 11.84
N GLU A 240 7.56 -27.36 11.89
CA GLU A 240 8.11 -28.58 11.30
C GLU A 240 7.53 -29.85 11.95
N SER A 241 7.34 -29.85 13.28
CA SER A 241 6.68 -30.95 14.01
C SER A 241 5.22 -31.16 13.59
N LEU A 242 4.58 -30.11 13.07
CA LEU A 242 3.24 -30.11 12.49
C LEU A 242 3.26 -30.38 10.97
N SER A 243 4.36 -30.87 10.42
CA SER A 243 4.53 -31.22 9.00
C SER A 243 4.50 -30.03 8.02
N TYR A 244 4.79 -28.80 8.47
CA TYR A 244 5.08 -27.70 7.56
C TYR A 244 6.49 -27.81 6.97
N GLN A 245 6.66 -27.37 5.73
CA GLN A 245 7.95 -26.97 5.17
C GLN A 245 8.18 -25.50 5.51
N VAL A 246 9.07 -25.21 6.46
CA VAL A 246 9.29 -23.84 6.95
C VAL A 246 10.30 -23.09 6.09
N VAL A 247 9.97 -21.85 5.77
CA VAL A 247 10.87 -20.85 5.19
C VAL A 247 10.94 -19.68 6.17
N VAL A 248 12.13 -19.16 6.44
CA VAL A 248 12.32 -17.96 7.26
C VAL A 248 12.98 -16.89 6.39
N ALA A 249 12.35 -15.73 6.27
CA ALA A 249 12.91 -14.63 5.49
C ALA A 249 12.53 -13.26 6.04
N GLU A 250 13.40 -12.28 5.81
CA GLU A 250 13.15 -10.87 6.10
C GLU A 250 12.80 -10.11 4.81
N PRO A 251 11.75 -9.27 4.79
CA PRO A 251 11.45 -8.42 3.65
C PRO A 251 12.57 -7.41 3.39
N GLY A 252 13.10 -7.40 2.16
CA GLY A 252 14.19 -6.53 1.72
C GLY A 252 13.77 -5.45 0.71
N PRO A 253 14.75 -4.78 0.08
CA PRO A 253 14.49 -3.86 -1.05
C PRO A 253 14.14 -4.61 -2.34
N ASP A 254 14.56 -5.87 -2.49
CA ASP A 254 14.23 -6.73 -3.64
C ASP A 254 12.78 -7.23 -3.57
N VAL A 255 11.86 -6.40 -4.08
CA VAL A 255 10.44 -6.74 -4.18
C VAL A 255 10.20 -7.95 -5.10
N PRO A 256 10.78 -8.04 -6.32
CA PRO A 256 10.60 -9.23 -7.17
C PRO A 256 11.03 -10.54 -6.50
N GLY A 257 12.21 -10.58 -5.87
CA GLY A 257 12.70 -11.78 -5.20
C GLY A 257 11.83 -12.19 -4.03
N PHE A 258 11.42 -11.23 -3.20
CA PHE A 258 10.55 -11.52 -2.06
C PHE A 258 9.13 -11.92 -2.48
N ALA A 259 8.60 -11.34 -3.57
CA ALA A 259 7.32 -11.73 -4.14
C ALA A 259 7.31 -13.20 -4.58
N LYS A 260 8.41 -13.69 -5.18
CA LYS A 260 8.56 -15.12 -5.53
C LYS A 260 8.55 -16.04 -4.31
N ILE A 261 9.21 -15.64 -3.22
CA ILE A 261 9.19 -16.41 -1.96
C ILE A 261 7.76 -16.50 -1.45
N ILE A 262 7.07 -15.37 -1.32
CA ILE A 262 5.69 -15.30 -0.82
C ILE A 262 4.74 -16.12 -1.69
N ASN A 263 4.83 -15.99 -3.02
CA ASN A 263 3.98 -16.72 -3.95
C ASN A 263 4.19 -18.24 -3.89
N SER A 264 5.36 -18.70 -3.43
CA SER A 264 5.64 -20.12 -3.24
C SER A 264 5.05 -20.72 -1.95
N CYS A 265 4.41 -19.91 -1.10
CA CYS A 265 3.96 -20.34 0.23
C CYS A 265 2.44 -20.47 0.31
N ASP A 266 2.01 -21.48 1.06
CA ASP A 266 0.60 -21.76 1.34
C ASP A 266 0.12 -21.00 2.58
N VAL A 267 1.04 -20.73 3.51
CA VAL A 267 0.82 -19.97 4.74
C VAL A 267 1.93 -18.94 4.91
N VAL A 268 1.57 -17.72 5.29
CA VAL A 268 2.51 -16.67 5.71
C VAL A 268 2.14 -16.24 7.11
N MET A 269 3.13 -16.17 8.00
CA MET A 269 2.97 -15.62 9.33
C MET A 269 3.98 -14.53 9.64
N GLY A 270 3.59 -13.59 10.49
CA GLY A 270 4.47 -12.53 10.96
C GLY A 270 3.80 -11.63 11.97
N VAL A 271 4.62 -10.88 12.71
CA VAL A 271 4.13 -9.84 13.62
C VAL A 271 3.47 -8.71 12.82
N HIS A 272 2.39 -8.10 13.32
CA HIS A 272 1.77 -6.95 12.69
C HIS A 272 2.82 -5.86 12.41
N GLY A 273 2.88 -5.38 11.18
CA GLY A 273 3.88 -4.41 10.72
C GLY A 273 5.26 -5.00 10.42
N ALA A 274 5.42 -6.33 10.43
CA ALA A 274 6.66 -7.00 10.03
C ALA A 274 6.90 -7.05 8.51
N GLY A 275 6.00 -6.47 7.72
CA GLY A 275 6.00 -6.57 6.24
C GLY A 275 4.89 -7.47 5.69
N LEU A 276 3.81 -7.68 6.46
CA LEU A 276 2.65 -8.48 6.06
C LEU A 276 1.94 -7.97 4.80
N THR A 277 2.12 -6.71 4.39
CA THR A 277 1.59 -6.17 3.12
C THR A 277 1.97 -7.01 1.90
N ASN A 278 3.07 -7.79 1.99
CA ASN A 278 3.45 -8.73 0.95
C ASN A 278 2.42 -9.84 0.67
N ILE A 279 1.36 -9.97 1.49
CA ILE A 279 0.22 -10.88 1.21
C ILE A 279 -0.42 -10.65 -0.16
N VAL A 280 -0.25 -9.47 -0.77
CA VAL A 280 -0.66 -9.20 -2.15
C VAL A 280 -0.06 -10.17 -3.16
N PHE A 281 1.08 -10.80 -2.85
CA PHE A 281 1.77 -11.79 -3.68
C PHE A 281 1.45 -13.25 -3.36
N LEU A 282 0.66 -13.51 -2.31
CA LEU A 282 0.25 -14.88 -1.99
C LEU A 282 -0.52 -15.49 -3.17
N PRO A 283 -0.70 -16.81 -3.22
CA PRO A 283 -1.71 -17.41 -4.09
C PRO A 283 -3.14 -17.26 -3.51
N GLU A 284 -4.17 -17.57 -4.29
CA GLU A 284 -5.55 -17.64 -3.81
C GLU A 284 -5.73 -18.75 -2.76
N ASN A 285 -6.61 -18.56 -1.78
CA ASN A 285 -6.88 -19.48 -0.66
C ASN A 285 -5.69 -19.74 0.28
N ALA A 286 -4.56 -19.04 0.09
CA ALA A 286 -3.47 -19.04 1.06
C ALA A 286 -3.93 -18.47 2.41
N ILE A 287 -3.14 -18.72 3.44
CA ILE A 287 -3.47 -18.30 4.81
C ILE A 287 -2.48 -17.24 5.28
N LEU A 288 -3.01 -16.14 5.79
CA LEU A 288 -2.28 -15.15 6.57
C LEU A 288 -2.51 -15.41 8.06
N ILE A 289 -1.44 -15.64 8.82
CA ILE A 289 -1.46 -15.65 10.28
C ILE A 289 -0.81 -14.34 10.78
N GLN A 290 -1.63 -13.43 11.28
CA GLN A 290 -1.15 -12.20 11.88
C GLN A 290 -0.92 -12.37 13.38
N VAL A 291 0.34 -12.30 13.82
CA VAL A 291 0.64 -12.17 15.25
C VAL A 291 0.48 -10.70 15.65
N VAL A 292 -0.50 -10.41 16.50
CA VAL A 292 -0.88 -9.05 16.89
C VAL A 292 -0.13 -8.66 18.16
N PRO A 293 0.75 -7.63 18.11
CA PRO A 293 1.45 -7.12 19.28
C PRO A 293 0.51 -6.67 20.38
N PHE A 294 0.98 -6.70 21.62
CA PHE A 294 0.26 -6.17 22.75
C PHE A 294 -0.05 -4.67 22.52
N GLY A 295 -1.27 -4.25 22.85
CA GLY A 295 -1.76 -2.89 22.62
C GLY A 295 -2.16 -2.54 21.17
N ALA A 296 -1.92 -3.42 20.19
CA ALA A 296 -2.15 -3.14 18.77
C ALA A 296 -3.40 -3.84 18.17
N GLY A 297 -4.31 -4.33 19.02
CA GLY A 297 -5.51 -5.07 18.59
C GLY A 297 -6.45 -4.31 17.66
N TRP A 298 -6.50 -2.99 17.75
CA TRP A 298 -7.38 -2.15 16.93
C TRP A 298 -7.02 -2.17 15.43
N ALA A 299 -5.76 -2.48 15.09
CA ALA A 299 -5.25 -2.37 13.72
C ALA A 299 -5.43 -3.67 12.91
N SER A 300 -5.69 -4.81 13.55
CA SER A 300 -5.69 -6.11 12.86
C SER A 300 -6.77 -6.19 11.78
N ARG A 301 -8.01 -5.83 12.15
CA ARG A 301 -9.14 -5.95 11.25
C ARG A 301 -9.02 -5.07 10.01
N ALA A 302 -8.81 -3.77 10.22
CA ALA A 302 -8.79 -2.78 9.15
C ALA A 302 -7.56 -2.91 8.23
N CYS A 303 -6.41 -3.36 8.74
CA CYS A 303 -5.18 -3.44 7.96
C CYS A 303 -5.00 -4.79 7.23
N PHE A 304 -5.52 -5.90 7.76
CA PHE A 304 -5.23 -7.23 7.21
C PHE A 304 -6.38 -8.22 7.21
N GLU A 305 -7.32 -8.21 8.18
CA GLU A 305 -8.45 -9.16 8.14
C GLU A 305 -9.39 -8.87 6.96
N ASP A 306 -9.93 -7.66 6.88
CA ASP A 306 -10.85 -7.28 5.82
C ASP A 306 -10.13 -7.29 4.45
N PRO A 307 -8.88 -6.77 4.32
CA PRO A 307 -8.13 -6.86 3.07
C PRO A 307 -7.81 -8.30 2.63
N ALA A 308 -7.53 -9.22 3.56
CA ALA A 308 -7.30 -10.62 3.21
C ALA A 308 -8.57 -11.24 2.60
N LYS A 309 -9.75 -10.96 3.16
CA LYS A 309 -11.03 -11.42 2.60
C LYS A 309 -11.25 -10.89 1.19
N ASP A 310 -11.03 -9.60 0.96
CA ASP A 310 -11.14 -8.96 -0.37
C ASP A 310 -10.17 -9.55 -1.40
N MET A 311 -9.06 -10.11 -0.93
CA MET A 311 -8.07 -10.79 -1.74
C MET A 311 -8.38 -12.28 -1.95
N ASN A 312 -9.37 -12.88 -1.31
CA ASN A 312 -9.53 -14.35 -1.25
C ASN A 312 -8.32 -15.04 -0.58
N ILE A 313 -7.88 -14.48 0.55
CA ILE A 313 -6.87 -15.02 1.46
C ILE A 313 -7.59 -15.33 2.77
N ARG A 314 -7.35 -16.52 3.31
CA ARG A 314 -7.88 -16.91 4.63
C ARG A 314 -7.06 -16.22 5.72
N TYR A 315 -7.72 -15.73 6.75
CA TYR A 315 -7.10 -14.93 7.80
C TYR A 315 -7.24 -15.60 9.16
N LEU A 316 -6.14 -15.64 9.91
CA LEU A 316 -6.08 -15.99 11.32
C LEU A 316 -5.31 -14.89 12.05
N ASP A 317 -5.75 -14.53 13.25
CA ASP A 317 -4.97 -13.71 14.16
C ASP A 317 -4.60 -14.45 15.44
N TYR A 318 -3.45 -14.08 15.99
CA TYR A 318 -3.01 -14.52 17.30
C TYR A 318 -2.63 -13.28 18.10
N LYS A 319 -3.42 -12.95 19.12
CA LYS A 319 -3.17 -11.81 20.00
C LYS A 319 -2.27 -12.25 21.13
N ILE A 320 -1.09 -11.65 21.20
CA ILE A 320 -0.11 -12.02 22.21
C ILE A 320 -0.57 -11.54 23.60
N GLY A 321 -0.21 -12.31 24.62
CA GLY A 321 -0.29 -11.88 26.02
C GLY A 321 0.82 -10.89 26.38
N VAL A 322 0.72 -10.31 27.58
CA VAL A 322 1.79 -9.46 28.14
C VAL A 322 3.09 -10.26 28.28
N GLU A 323 3.02 -11.51 28.72
CA GLU A 323 4.19 -12.40 28.91
C GLU A 323 4.96 -12.69 27.61
N GLU A 324 4.31 -12.58 26.45
CA GLU A 324 4.93 -12.79 25.14
C GLU A 324 5.53 -11.49 24.56
N SER A 325 5.33 -10.36 25.23
CA SER A 325 5.83 -9.05 24.82
C SER A 325 7.17 -8.74 25.48
N THR A 326 8.15 -8.27 24.71
CA THR A 326 9.43 -7.82 25.30
C THR A 326 9.31 -6.53 26.12
N LEU A 327 8.11 -5.98 26.27
CA LEU A 327 7.86 -4.83 27.14
C LEU A 327 7.95 -5.19 28.62
N ILE A 328 7.76 -6.47 28.99
CA ILE A 328 7.85 -6.91 30.39
C ILE A 328 9.25 -6.77 30.99
N GLN A 329 10.30 -6.82 30.15
CA GLN A 329 11.68 -6.56 30.58
C GLN A 329 12.01 -5.06 30.60
N GLN A 330 11.17 -4.22 30.02
CA GLN A 330 11.41 -2.78 29.88
C GLN A 330 10.63 -1.95 30.90
N TYR A 331 9.54 -2.49 31.44
CA TYR A 331 8.63 -1.77 32.33
C TYR A 331 8.28 -2.64 33.54
N PRO A 332 8.15 -2.05 34.75
CA PRO A 332 7.64 -2.76 35.91
C PRO A 332 6.25 -3.34 35.66
N ALA A 333 5.90 -4.49 36.25
CA ALA A 333 4.60 -5.14 36.08
C ALA A 333 3.39 -4.24 36.42
N GLY A 334 3.58 -3.24 37.29
CA GLY A 334 2.55 -2.25 37.65
C GLY A 334 2.38 -1.09 36.66
N HIS A 335 3.28 -0.96 35.68
CA HIS A 335 3.37 0.22 34.83
C HIS A 335 2.21 0.32 33.84
N VAL A 336 1.74 1.54 33.56
CA VAL A 336 0.58 1.81 32.69
C VAL A 336 0.74 1.24 31.28
N VAL A 337 1.97 1.17 30.77
CA VAL A 337 2.30 0.54 29.47
C VAL A 337 1.88 -0.93 29.40
N LEU A 338 1.95 -1.67 30.51
CA LEU A 338 1.57 -3.08 30.54
C LEU A 338 0.11 -3.29 30.98
N ARG A 339 -0.45 -2.36 31.76
CA ARG A 339 -1.80 -2.47 32.31
C ARG A 339 -2.90 -1.90 31.41
N ASP A 340 -2.66 -0.75 30.78
CA ASP A 340 -3.66 -0.07 29.96
C ASP A 340 -3.04 0.64 28.76
N PRO A 341 -2.88 -0.09 27.63
CA PRO A 341 -2.38 0.49 26.38
C PRO A 341 -3.21 1.65 25.83
N SER A 342 -4.49 1.77 26.22
CA SER A 342 -5.36 2.84 25.73
C SER A 342 -4.92 4.21 26.22
N VAL A 343 -4.33 4.29 27.43
CA VAL A 343 -3.79 5.53 27.99
C VAL A 343 -2.63 6.04 27.15
N ILE A 344 -1.74 5.16 26.71
CA ILE A 344 -0.65 5.52 25.80
C ILE A 344 -1.19 5.92 24.43
N GLY A 345 -2.24 5.25 23.95
CA GLY A 345 -2.94 5.64 22.71
C GLY A 345 -3.48 7.08 22.77
N LYS A 346 -4.05 7.49 23.92
CA LYS A 346 -4.55 8.86 24.15
C LYS A 346 -3.45 9.93 24.19
N GLN A 347 -2.20 9.55 24.46
CA GLN A 347 -1.04 10.44 24.35
C GLN A 347 -0.62 10.71 22.90
N GLY A 348 -1.23 10.03 21.93
CA GLY A 348 -1.06 10.26 20.51
C GLY A 348 -0.19 9.21 19.80
N TRP A 349 -0.21 9.27 18.46
CA TRP A 349 0.42 8.27 17.59
C TRP A 349 1.91 8.07 17.85
N SER A 350 2.66 9.15 18.11
CA SER A 350 4.11 9.07 18.32
C SER A 350 4.48 8.20 19.53
N ALA A 351 3.80 8.40 20.66
CA ALA A 351 4.00 7.60 21.87
C ALA A 351 3.62 6.14 21.65
N PHE A 352 2.44 5.91 21.06
CA PHE A 352 1.95 4.57 20.72
C PHE A 352 2.93 3.81 19.80
N HIS A 353 3.34 4.44 18.69
CA HIS A 353 4.24 3.85 17.71
C HIS A 353 5.60 3.52 18.34
N SER A 354 6.16 4.44 19.12
CA SER A 354 7.43 4.24 19.82
C SER A 354 7.39 3.01 20.74
N ILE A 355 6.35 2.90 21.57
CA ILE A 355 6.26 1.84 22.57
C ILE A 355 5.86 0.50 21.94
N TYR A 356 4.69 0.44 21.29
CA TYR A 356 4.10 -0.85 20.89
C TYR A 356 4.53 -1.33 19.51
N LEU A 357 5.06 -0.47 18.64
CA LEU A 357 5.48 -0.85 17.27
C LEU A 357 7.00 -0.81 17.05
N VAL A 358 7.75 -0.13 17.91
CA VAL A 358 9.22 -0.02 17.79
C VAL A 358 9.94 -0.75 18.91
N LYS A 359 9.62 -0.48 20.18
CA LYS A 359 10.30 -1.07 21.35
C LYS A 359 9.82 -2.47 21.72
N GLN A 360 8.72 -2.91 21.14
CA GLN A 360 8.16 -4.24 21.36
C GLN A 360 8.59 -5.23 20.27
N ASN A 361 9.13 -6.36 20.73
CA ASN A 361 9.29 -7.61 19.99
C ASN A 361 8.47 -8.71 20.68
N VAL A 362 8.39 -9.88 20.05
CA VAL A 362 7.53 -10.98 20.48
C VAL A 362 8.35 -12.22 20.77
N THR A 363 8.24 -12.73 22.00
CA THR A 363 8.65 -14.11 22.34
C THR A 363 7.37 -14.94 22.35
N LEU A 364 7.14 -15.70 21.28
CA LEU A 364 5.87 -16.38 21.07
C LEU A 364 5.79 -17.63 21.96
N ASP A 365 4.72 -17.77 22.73
CA ASP A 365 4.44 -19.00 23.48
C ASP A 365 4.01 -20.09 22.49
N VAL A 366 4.91 -21.03 22.21
CA VAL A 366 4.70 -22.07 21.19
C VAL A 366 3.59 -23.04 21.56
N ASP A 367 3.33 -23.28 22.84
CA ASP A 367 2.28 -24.19 23.28
C ASP A 367 0.90 -23.52 23.12
N ARG A 368 0.79 -22.24 23.48
CA ARG A 368 -0.42 -21.45 23.22
C ARG A 368 -0.64 -21.17 21.73
N PHE A 369 0.43 -21.09 20.93
CA PHE A 369 0.35 -20.80 19.50
C PHE A 369 0.07 -22.05 18.65
N ARG A 370 0.43 -23.25 19.11
CA ARG A 370 0.20 -24.53 18.39
C ARG A 370 -1.20 -24.67 17.79
N PRO A 371 -2.31 -24.37 18.51
CA PRO A 371 -3.65 -24.46 17.94
C PRO A 371 -3.86 -23.59 16.70
N THR A 372 -3.21 -22.41 16.60
CA THR A 372 -3.31 -21.55 15.42
C THR A 372 -2.67 -22.19 14.19
N LEU A 373 -1.51 -22.84 14.34
CA LEU A 373 -0.86 -23.56 13.25
C LEU A 373 -1.63 -24.81 12.82
N VAL A 374 -2.22 -25.53 13.79
CA VAL A 374 -3.12 -26.66 13.49
C VAL A 374 -4.34 -26.16 12.73
N LYS A 375 -4.95 -25.06 13.17
CA LYS A 375 -6.10 -24.47 12.47
C LYS A 375 -5.79 -24.08 11.04
N ALA A 376 -4.58 -23.55 10.79
CA ALA A 376 -4.15 -23.24 9.44
C ALA A 376 -4.04 -24.51 8.56
N LEU A 377 -3.57 -25.64 9.09
CA LEU A 377 -3.56 -26.91 8.34
C LEU A 377 -4.97 -27.37 8.00
N GLU A 378 -5.89 -27.36 8.99
CA GLU A 378 -7.29 -27.72 8.76
C GLU A 378 -7.92 -26.90 7.64
N LEU A 379 -7.62 -25.61 7.57
CA LEU A 379 -8.11 -24.74 6.51
C LEU A 379 -7.52 -25.11 5.13
N LEU A 380 -6.30 -25.64 5.05
CA LEU A 380 -5.74 -26.13 3.79
C LEU A 380 -6.34 -27.48 3.34
N HIS A 381 -6.99 -28.21 4.25
CA HIS A 381 -7.71 -29.46 3.94
C HIS A 381 -9.13 -29.20 3.37
N GLN A 382 -9.59 -27.95 3.39
CA GLN A 382 -10.84 -27.45 2.80
C GLN A 382 -10.57 -26.82 1.42
#